data_AF-A0A0R2V4C1-F1
#
_entry.id   AF-A0A0R2V4C1-F1
#
_cell.length_a   1.000
_cell.length_b   1.000
_cell.length_c   1.000
_cell.angle_alpha   90.00
_cell.angle_beta   90.00
_cell.angle_gamma   90.00
#
_symmetry.space_group_name_H-M   'P 1'
#
loop_
_entity.id
_entity.type
_entity.pdbx_description
1 polymer ?
#
loop_
_entity_poly.entity_id
_entity_poly.type
_entity_poly.pdbx_seq_one_letter_code
_entity_poly.pdbx_strand_id
1 'polypeptide(L)'
;MTFAKACEAITNYTSAHESRIKLLGEERVAYPLQHIEIDNRLIWFAGALDKKYGTNAFYVHLQRDANAVAHSFNKRWNNNFSIIKAYAETMLFQRLEELMPQDRLAICRDYVDTVNANITSFLSNKPQKMTIHLEQIEA
;
A
#
# COMPACT_ATOMS: atom_id res chain seq x y z
N MET A 1 8.82 13.61 6.44
CA MET A 1 8.85 12.46 7.35
C MET A 1 7.92 11.38 6.80
N THR A 2 8.36 10.12 6.74
CA THR A 2 7.48 9.00 6.37
C THR A 2 6.91 8.35 7.63
N PHE A 3 5.77 7.67 7.55
CA PHE A 3 5.21 6.94 8.70
C PHE A 3 6.21 5.89 9.24
N ALA A 4 6.93 5.21 8.35
CA ALA A 4 8.01 4.29 8.72
C ALA A 4 9.09 4.96 9.58
N LYS A 5 9.46 6.21 9.28
CA LYS A 5 10.44 6.97 10.07
C LYS A 5 9.91 7.30 11.47
N ALA A 6 8.61 7.58 11.60
CA ALA A 6 7.98 7.79 12.91
C ALA A 6 7.94 6.49 13.74
N CYS A 7 7.75 5.33 13.10
CA CYS A 7 7.79 4.03 13.76
C CYS A 7 9.15 3.69 14.37
N GLU A 8 10.25 4.33 13.96
CA GLU A 8 11.56 4.15 14.60
C GLU A 8 11.58 4.64 16.07
N ALA A 9 10.64 5.49 16.47
CA ALA A 9 10.49 5.92 17.87
C ALA A 9 9.90 4.82 18.78
N ILE A 10 9.34 3.75 18.21
CA ILE A 10 8.80 2.59 18.95
C ILE A 10 9.96 1.67 19.28
N THR A 11 10.45 1.69 20.52
CA THR A 11 11.70 1.02 20.89
C THR A 11 11.58 -0.49 21.11
N ASN A 12 10.37 -1.01 21.23
CA ASN A 12 10.09 -2.44 21.42
C ASN A 12 9.68 -3.16 20.13
N TYR A 13 9.71 -2.48 18.98
CA TYR A 13 9.50 -3.07 17.67
C TYR A 13 10.60 -2.63 16.71
N THR A 14 10.99 -3.50 15.79
CA THR A 14 11.72 -3.06 14.60
C THR A 14 10.73 -2.48 13.59
N SER A 15 11.18 -1.56 12.74
CA SER A 15 10.35 -1.04 11.65
C SER A 15 11.13 -0.95 10.33
N ALA A 16 10.44 -1.18 9.21
CA ALA A 16 11.03 -1.03 7.88
C ALA A 16 9.99 -0.62 6.84
N HIS A 17 10.49 -0.10 5.72
CA HIS A 17 9.67 0.30 4.57
C HIS A 17 10.05 -0.57 3.37
N GLU A 18 9.09 -1.34 2.86
CA GLU A 18 9.26 -2.17 1.66
C GLU A 18 10.45 -3.16 1.76
N SER A 19 10.69 -3.72 2.94
CA SER A 19 11.92 -4.47 3.25
C SER A 19 12.07 -5.77 2.46
N ARG A 20 10.95 -6.33 1.99
CA ARG A 20 10.88 -7.66 1.36
C ARG A 20 10.33 -7.67 -0.06
N ILE A 21 10.26 -6.51 -0.73
CA ILE A 21 9.59 -6.39 -2.04
C ILE A 21 10.18 -7.24 -3.18
N LYS A 22 11.43 -7.71 -3.04
CA LYS A 22 12.10 -8.57 -4.05
C LYS A 22 12.04 -10.06 -3.70
N LEU A 23 11.53 -10.42 -2.53
CA LEU A 23 11.43 -11.81 -2.09
C LEU A 23 10.16 -12.44 -2.65
N LEU A 24 10.18 -13.77 -2.80
CA LEU A 24 9.11 -14.55 -3.43
C LEU A 24 8.49 -15.53 -2.45
N GLY A 25 7.28 -16.01 -2.76
CA GLY A 25 6.59 -17.01 -1.96
C GLY A 25 6.36 -16.56 -0.51
N GLU A 26 6.59 -17.47 0.44
CA GLU A 26 6.39 -17.19 1.87
C GLU A 26 7.35 -16.13 2.41
N GLU A 27 8.55 -15.99 1.81
CA GLU A 27 9.56 -15.01 2.22
C GLU A 27 9.12 -13.57 1.97
N ARG A 28 8.22 -13.35 1.00
CA ARG A 28 7.67 -12.01 0.66
C ARG A 28 7.02 -11.32 1.85
N VAL A 29 6.43 -12.12 2.73
CA VAL A 29 5.69 -11.65 3.91
C VAL A 29 6.29 -12.21 5.21
N ALA A 30 7.51 -12.76 5.21
CA ALA A 30 8.07 -13.44 6.39
C ALA A 30 8.75 -12.53 7.41
N TYR A 31 8.06 -11.50 7.91
CA TYR A 31 8.64 -10.51 8.83
C TYR A 31 9.14 -11.10 10.17
N PRO A 32 10.21 -10.53 10.76
CA PRO A 32 10.67 -10.89 12.11
C PRO A 32 9.57 -10.71 13.17
N LEU A 33 9.76 -11.35 14.33
CA LEU A 33 8.90 -11.10 15.49
C LEU A 33 9.06 -9.64 15.95
N GLN A 34 7.97 -9.02 16.44
CA GLN A 34 7.96 -7.61 16.86
C GLN A 34 8.48 -6.68 15.75
N HIS A 35 7.88 -6.80 14.56
CA HIS A 35 8.23 -5.99 13.38
C HIS A 35 7.03 -5.22 12.85
N ILE A 36 7.25 -3.97 12.47
CA ILE A 36 6.29 -3.10 11.77
C ILE A 36 6.78 -2.94 10.34
N GLU A 37 6.09 -3.56 9.39
CA GLU A 37 6.34 -3.35 7.96
C GLU A 37 5.38 -2.30 7.40
N ILE A 38 5.93 -1.34 6.67
CA ILE A 38 5.16 -0.38 5.88
C ILE A 38 5.42 -0.67 4.40
N ASP A 39 4.38 -1.08 3.66
CA ASP A 39 4.51 -1.38 2.23
C ASP A 39 3.14 -1.25 1.54
N ASN A 40 3.07 -0.39 0.52
CA ASN A 40 1.83 -0.11 -0.21
C ASN A 40 1.42 -1.22 -1.20
N ARG A 41 2.23 -2.28 -1.35
CA ARG A 41 1.95 -3.45 -2.20
C ARG A 41 1.41 -4.64 -1.42
N LEU A 42 1.38 -4.58 -0.09
CA LEU A 42 0.94 -5.70 0.75
C LEU A 42 -0.45 -6.21 0.39
N ILE A 43 -1.33 -5.33 -0.08
CA ILE A 43 -2.68 -5.73 -0.44
C ILE A 43 -2.74 -6.75 -1.59
N TRP A 44 -1.77 -6.72 -2.50
CA TRP A 44 -1.65 -7.71 -3.58
C TRP A 44 -1.26 -9.10 -3.05
N PHE A 45 -0.87 -9.20 -1.78
CA PHE A 45 -0.50 -10.43 -1.08
C PHE A 45 -1.47 -10.79 0.05
N ALA A 46 -2.73 -10.34 -0.02
CA ALA A 46 -3.76 -10.57 1.00
C ALA A 46 -3.88 -12.04 1.43
N GLY A 47 -3.87 -12.98 0.49
CA GLY A 47 -3.92 -14.42 0.80
C GLY A 47 -2.68 -14.93 1.56
N ALA A 48 -1.48 -14.44 1.22
CA ALA A 48 -0.25 -14.79 1.94
C ALA A 48 -0.22 -14.20 3.35
N LEU A 49 -0.69 -12.96 3.50
CA LEU A 49 -0.84 -12.30 4.81
C LEU A 49 -1.87 -13.02 5.68
N ASP A 50 -2.99 -13.43 5.11
CA ASP A 50 -4.04 -14.15 5.83
C ASP A 50 -3.54 -15.53 6.29
N LYS A 51 -2.90 -16.29 5.38
CA LYS A 51 -2.30 -17.59 5.70
C LYS A 51 -1.26 -17.50 6.82
N LYS A 52 -0.38 -16.49 6.78
CA LYS A 52 0.75 -16.38 7.71
C LYS A 52 0.37 -15.74 9.04
N TYR A 53 -0.43 -14.69 8.99
CA TYR A 53 -0.70 -13.84 10.15
C TYR A 53 -2.17 -13.86 10.58
N GLY A 54 -3.13 -13.99 9.66
CA GLY A 54 -4.55 -14.16 9.97
C GLY A 54 -5.06 -13.15 11.00
N THR A 55 -5.41 -13.61 12.20
CA THR A 55 -5.88 -12.76 13.31
C THR A 55 -4.79 -12.45 14.36
N ASN A 56 -3.56 -12.89 14.13
CA ASN A 56 -2.42 -12.78 15.04
C ASN A 56 -1.55 -11.54 14.79
N ALA A 57 -1.86 -10.75 13.76
CA ALA A 57 -1.19 -9.48 13.49
C ALA A 57 -2.13 -8.29 13.74
N PHE A 58 -1.51 -7.16 14.04
CA PHE A 58 -2.19 -5.88 14.11
C PHE A 58 -2.09 -5.17 12.76
N TYR A 59 -3.21 -4.94 12.09
CA TYR A 59 -3.25 -4.36 10.76
C TYR A 59 -3.51 -2.85 10.81
N VAL A 60 -2.67 -2.06 10.15
CA VAL A 60 -2.81 -0.59 10.09
C VAL A 60 -3.11 -0.16 8.66
N HIS A 61 -4.24 0.51 8.45
CA HIS A 61 -4.55 1.16 7.18
C HIS A 61 -4.23 2.65 7.28
N LEU A 62 -3.18 3.07 6.57
CA LEU A 62 -2.83 4.49 6.45
C LEU A 62 -3.70 5.14 5.36
N GLN A 63 -4.52 6.12 5.73
CA GLN A 63 -5.42 6.82 4.84
C GLN A 63 -5.10 8.31 4.73
N ARG A 64 -5.47 8.88 3.59
CA ARG A 64 -5.44 10.31 3.23
C ARG A 64 -6.63 10.57 2.31
N ASP A 65 -6.93 11.83 2.02
CA ASP A 65 -7.88 12.21 0.98
C ASP A 65 -7.56 11.47 -0.33
N ALA A 66 -8.54 10.70 -0.82
CA ALA A 66 -8.37 9.84 -1.98
C ALA A 66 -8.01 10.64 -3.23
N ASN A 67 -8.59 11.82 -3.40
CA ASN A 67 -8.26 12.71 -4.51
C ASN A 67 -6.81 13.20 -4.42
N ALA A 68 -6.34 13.63 -3.25
CA ALA A 68 -4.96 14.05 -3.04
C ALA A 68 -3.97 12.90 -3.31
N VAL A 69 -4.31 11.67 -2.93
CA VAL A 69 -3.51 10.48 -3.24
C VAL A 69 -3.47 10.22 -4.75
N ALA A 70 -4.61 10.28 -5.44
CA ALA A 70 -4.68 10.11 -6.89
C ALA A 70 -3.84 11.17 -7.62
N HIS A 71 -3.91 12.45 -7.23
CA HIS A 71 -3.07 13.52 -7.80
C HIS A 71 -1.58 13.31 -7.50
N SER A 72 -1.24 12.81 -6.32
CA SER A 72 0.13 12.45 -5.96
C SER A 72 0.67 11.31 -6.84
N PHE A 73 -0.16 10.32 -7.15
CA PHE A 73 0.16 9.23 -8.07
C PHE A 73 0.28 9.70 -9.52
N ASN A 74 -0.58 10.63 -9.95
CA ASN A 74 -0.56 11.19 -11.30
C ASN A 74 0.75 11.94 -11.64
N LYS A 75 1.57 12.26 -10.64
CA LYS A 75 2.90 12.85 -10.84
C LYS A 75 4.00 11.81 -11.13
N ARG A 76 3.69 10.51 -11.07
CA ARG A 76 4.68 9.40 -11.00
C ARG A 76 4.70 8.48 -12.22
N TRP A 77 4.08 8.86 -13.34
CA TRP A 77 4.03 8.02 -14.55
C TRP A 77 5.42 7.65 -15.09
N ASN A 78 6.37 8.58 -15.00
CA ASN A 78 7.72 8.42 -15.54
C ASN A 78 8.71 7.87 -14.51
N ASN A 79 8.26 7.53 -13.29
CA ASN A 79 9.15 6.93 -12.29
C ASN A 79 9.48 5.49 -12.69
N ASN A 80 10.75 5.11 -12.52
CA ASN A 80 11.15 3.71 -12.60
C ASN A 80 10.32 2.89 -11.61
N PHE A 81 9.77 1.76 -12.08
CA PHE A 81 8.90 0.88 -11.29
C PHE A 81 7.63 1.56 -10.73
N SER A 82 7.08 2.53 -11.46
CA SER A 82 5.81 3.17 -11.11
C SER A 82 4.68 2.15 -11.02
N ILE A 83 4.08 2.05 -9.83
CA ILE A 83 2.96 1.14 -9.58
C ILE A 83 1.73 1.49 -10.42
N ILE A 84 1.56 2.78 -10.73
CA ILE A 84 0.45 3.26 -11.55
C ILE A 84 0.65 2.90 -13.01
N LYS A 85 1.88 3.03 -13.52
CA LYS A 85 2.22 2.55 -14.87
C LYS A 85 1.95 1.05 -14.99
N ALA A 86 2.41 0.27 -14.02
CA ALA A 86 2.16 -1.17 -14.00
C ALA A 86 0.66 -1.47 -13.96
N TYR A 87 -0.10 -0.83 -13.07
CA TYR A 87 -1.55 -1.01 -13.00
C TYR A 87 -2.25 -0.69 -14.33
N ALA A 88 -1.91 0.43 -14.96
CA ALA A 88 -2.47 0.82 -16.24
C ALA A 88 -2.17 -0.21 -17.35
N GLU A 89 -0.89 -0.51 -17.58
CA GLU A 89 -0.47 -1.33 -18.72
C GLU A 89 -0.78 -2.81 -18.54
N THR A 90 -0.70 -3.34 -17.31
CA THR A 90 -0.76 -4.79 -17.08
C THR A 90 -2.04 -5.28 -16.43
N MET A 91 -2.70 -4.47 -15.60
CA MET A 91 -3.95 -4.85 -14.95
C MET A 91 -5.17 -4.36 -15.74
N LEU A 92 -5.09 -3.14 -16.28
CA LEU A 92 -6.17 -2.54 -17.08
C LEU A 92 -5.98 -2.66 -18.58
N PHE A 93 -4.83 -3.15 -19.06
CA PHE A 93 -4.47 -3.21 -20.48
C PHE A 93 -4.59 -1.85 -21.22
N GLN A 94 -4.31 -0.75 -20.52
CA GLN A 94 -4.30 0.62 -21.06
C GLN A 94 -2.88 1.00 -21.49
N ARG A 95 -2.67 1.24 -22.78
CA ARG A 95 -1.35 1.63 -23.32
C ARG A 95 -1.06 3.10 -23.05
N LEU A 96 0.05 3.41 -22.37
CA LEU A 96 0.38 4.80 -21.99
C LEU A 96 0.50 5.76 -23.17
N GLU A 97 0.91 5.24 -24.32
CA GLU A 97 1.05 5.98 -25.58
C GLU A 97 -0.29 6.49 -26.11
N GLU A 98 -1.38 5.82 -25.74
CA GLU A 98 -2.75 6.10 -26.18
C GLU A 98 -3.51 6.97 -25.16
N LEU A 99 -2.98 7.15 -23.95
CA LEU A 99 -3.65 7.87 -22.86
C LEU A 99 -3.46 9.37 -22.95
N MET A 100 -4.59 10.09 -22.97
CA MET A 100 -4.61 11.53 -22.79
C MET A 100 -4.40 11.90 -21.31
N PRO A 101 -3.98 13.14 -20.99
CA PRO A 101 -3.74 13.55 -19.60
C PRO A 101 -4.93 13.35 -18.65
N GLN A 102 -6.17 13.51 -19.12
CA GLN A 102 -7.37 13.28 -18.33
C GLN A 102 -7.57 11.80 -17.97
N ASP A 103 -7.20 10.88 -18.87
CA ASP A 103 -7.35 9.43 -18.67
C ASP A 103 -6.40 8.94 -17.58
N ARG A 104 -5.21 9.56 -17.50
CA ARG A 104 -4.22 9.28 -16.47
C ARG A 104 -4.75 9.55 -15.06
N LEU A 105 -5.38 10.69 -14.83
CA LEU A 105 -5.95 10.98 -13.52
C LEU A 105 -7.11 10.03 -13.17
N ALA A 106 -7.92 9.64 -14.15
CA ALA A 106 -8.99 8.66 -13.96
C ALA A 106 -8.42 7.30 -13.52
N ILE A 107 -7.38 6.80 -14.19
CA ILE A 107 -6.68 5.56 -13.79
C ILE A 107 -6.10 5.67 -12.37
N CYS A 108 -5.55 6.83 -12.00
CA CYS A 108 -5.04 7.04 -10.64
C CYS A 108 -6.15 6.97 -9.58
N ARG A 109 -7.35 7.48 -9.88
CA ARG A 109 -8.52 7.38 -9.00
C ARG A 109 -8.99 5.93 -8.88
N ASP A 110 -9.15 5.26 -10.01
CA ASP A 110 -9.53 3.85 -10.08
C ASP A 110 -8.56 2.94 -9.29
N TYR A 111 -7.25 3.18 -9.40
CA TYR A 111 -6.25 2.50 -8.59
C TYR A 111 -6.45 2.71 -7.09
N VAL A 112 -6.69 3.96 -6.65
CA VAL A 112 -6.90 4.30 -5.24
C VAL A 112 -8.16 3.63 -4.72
N ASP A 113 -9.26 3.67 -5.47
CA ASP A 113 -10.52 3.04 -5.11
C ASP A 113 -10.36 1.51 -5.02
N THR A 114 -9.72 0.90 -6.01
CA THR A 114 -9.42 -0.54 -6.03
C THR A 114 -8.59 -0.97 -4.83
N VAL A 115 -7.50 -0.26 -4.53
CA VAL A 115 -6.64 -0.58 -3.37
C VAL A 115 -7.41 -0.43 -2.06
N ASN A 116 -8.17 0.66 -1.89
CA ASN A 116 -8.98 0.88 -0.68
C ASN A 116 -10.07 -0.18 -0.52
N ALA A 117 -10.74 -0.57 -1.60
CA ALA A 117 -11.76 -1.62 -1.58
C ALA A 117 -11.16 -2.97 -1.18
N ASN A 118 -10.00 -3.33 -1.75
CA ASN A 118 -9.29 -4.55 -1.41
C ASN A 118 -8.88 -4.55 0.08
N ILE A 119 -8.29 -3.45 0.58
CA ILE A 119 -7.91 -3.33 2.00
C ILE A 119 -9.14 -3.45 2.89
N THR A 120 -10.23 -2.76 2.56
CA THR A 120 -11.49 -2.81 3.34
C THR A 120 -12.04 -4.24 3.41
N SER A 121 -12.05 -4.94 2.27
CA SER A 121 -12.48 -6.34 2.19
C SER A 121 -11.58 -7.25 3.04
N PHE A 122 -10.26 -7.16 2.89
CA PHE A 122 -9.30 -7.96 3.66
C PHE A 122 -9.39 -7.73 5.17
N LEU A 123 -9.58 -6.47 5.58
CA LEU A 123 -9.65 -6.10 6.99
C LEU A 123 -11.01 -6.41 7.63
N SER A 124 -12.06 -6.67 6.86
CA SER A 124 -13.45 -6.80 7.34
C SER A 124 -13.58 -7.75 8.55
N ASN A 125 -12.87 -8.88 8.52
CA ASN A 125 -12.89 -9.92 9.55
C ASN A 125 -11.69 -9.90 10.52
N LYS A 126 -10.82 -8.88 10.47
CA LYS A 126 -9.64 -8.79 11.34
C LYS A 126 -10.02 -8.15 12.69
N PRO A 127 -9.74 -8.82 13.83
CA PRO A 127 -10.09 -8.30 15.15
C PRO A 127 -9.16 -7.16 15.58
N GLN A 128 -7.89 -7.21 15.15
CA GLN A 128 -6.86 -6.24 15.49
C GLN A 128 -6.54 -5.38 14.27
N LYS A 129 -7.24 -4.26 14.15
CA LYS A 129 -7.05 -3.30 13.05
C LYS A 129 -7.25 -1.87 13.51
N MET A 130 -6.56 -0.94 12.86
CA MET A 130 -6.83 0.49 13.00
C MET A 130 -6.66 1.22 11.67
N THR A 131 -7.32 2.36 11.56
CA THR A 131 -7.09 3.34 10.50
C THR A 131 -6.35 4.53 11.08
N ILE A 132 -5.33 5.02 10.37
CA ILE A 132 -4.63 6.25 10.71
C ILE A 132 -4.77 7.23 9.55
N HIS A 133 -5.38 8.38 9.79
CA HIS A 133 -5.47 9.46 8.82
C HIS A 133 -4.22 10.34 8.90
N LEU A 134 -3.37 10.30 7.87
CA LEU A 134 -2.08 10.99 7.89
C LEU A 134 -2.20 12.52 7.90
N GLU A 135 -3.36 13.07 7.54
CA GLU A 135 -3.65 14.52 7.63
C GLU A 135 -3.77 15.02 9.07
N GLN A 136 -3.99 14.11 10.02
CA GLN A 136 -4.19 14.42 11.44
C GLN A 136 -2.91 14.21 12.27
N ILE A 137 -1.80 13.85 11.63
CA ILE A 137 -0.51 13.65 12.30
C ILE A 137 0.28 14.96 12.20
N GLU A 138 0.42 15.64 13.33
CA GLU A 138 1.33 16.78 13.47
C GLU A 138 2.80 16.31 13.45
N ALA A 139 3.68 17.13 12.86
CA ALA A 139 5.10 16.83 12.65
C ALA A 139 5.96 17.22 13.84
#